data_AF-A0A1R3H5X8-F1
#
_entry.id   AF-A0A1R3H5X8-F1
#
_cell.length_a   1.000
_cell.length_b   1.000
_cell.length_c   1.000
_cell.angle_alpha   90.00
_cell.angle_beta   90.00
_cell.angle_gamma   90.00
#
_symmetry.space_group_name_H-M   'P 1'
#
loop_
_entity.id
_entity.type
_entity.pdbx_description
1 polymer ?
#
loop_
_entity_poly.entity_id
_entity_poly.type
_entity_poly.pdbx_seq_one_letter_code
_entity_poly.pdbx_strand_id
1 'polypeptide(L)'
;MEVVNSTPPALKELNKYRLSPMDLAIVNGHLELVYFFLHADPGLVRLKGRGGLTPLHHAAKNGNIDVLVRFLITCPESIEDVTFEGKTVFHFAAEIKDETTSAEVIEILVGWLSREFATKTLIGKHFRI
;
A
#
# COMPACT_ATOMS: atom_id res chain seq x y z
N MET A 1 -9.00 -29.69 -7.02
CA MET A 1 -7.57 -29.37 -7.24
C MET A 1 -7.42 -27.89 -6.97
N GLU A 2 -6.96 -27.52 -5.78
CA GLU A 2 -6.55 -26.14 -5.50
C GLU A 2 -5.33 -25.85 -6.37
N VAL A 3 -5.49 -24.97 -7.35
CA VAL A 3 -4.34 -24.29 -7.94
C VAL A 3 -3.84 -23.39 -6.84
N VAL A 4 -2.86 -23.86 -6.07
CA VAL A 4 -2.12 -22.99 -5.16
C VAL A 4 -1.49 -21.94 -6.06
N ASN A 5 -2.12 -20.77 -6.11
CA ASN A 5 -1.66 -19.62 -6.87
C ASN A 5 -0.44 -19.08 -6.12
N SER A 6 0.66 -19.82 -6.20
CA SER A 6 1.91 -19.50 -5.54
C SER A 6 2.53 -18.34 -6.30
N THR A 7 2.48 -17.16 -5.70
CA THR A 7 3.23 -15.99 -6.17
C THR A 7 4.64 -16.43 -6.54
N PRO A 8 5.10 -16.20 -7.78
CA PRO A 8 6.45 -16.56 -8.16
C PRO A 8 7.44 -15.96 -7.15
N PRO A 9 8.37 -16.75 -6.57
CA PRO A 9 9.30 -16.26 -5.55
C PRO A 9 10.05 -14.99 -5.99
N ALA A 10 10.39 -14.91 -7.27
CA ALA A 10 11.03 -13.76 -7.90
C ALA A 10 10.27 -12.42 -7.72
N LEU A 11 8.94 -12.44 -7.57
CA LEU A 11 8.16 -11.21 -7.30
C LEU A 11 8.37 -10.69 -5.87
N LYS A 12 8.79 -11.55 -4.95
CA LYS A 12 9.08 -11.22 -3.54
C LYS A 12 10.57 -11.05 -3.27
N GLU A 13 11.44 -11.44 -4.22
CA GLU A 13 12.87 -11.29 -4.10
C GLU A 13 13.26 -9.81 -4.01
N LEU A 14 14.14 -9.50 -3.08
CA LEU A 14 14.65 -8.14 -2.88
C LEU A 14 16.06 -8.04 -3.45
N ASN A 15 16.34 -6.96 -4.17
CA ASN A 15 17.70 -6.69 -4.64
C ASN A 15 18.64 -6.31 -3.47
N LYS A 16 19.91 -6.02 -3.77
CA LYS A 16 20.92 -5.62 -2.76
C LYS A 16 20.56 -4.36 -1.95
N TYR A 17 19.62 -3.54 -2.44
CA TYR A 17 19.10 -2.36 -1.75
C TYR A 17 17.81 -2.64 -0.98
N ARG A 18 17.41 -3.91 -0.88
CA ARG A 18 16.18 -4.36 -0.23
C ARG A 18 14.91 -3.83 -0.91
N LEU A 19 14.93 -3.66 -2.23
CA LEU A 19 13.77 -3.26 -3.04
C LEU A 19 13.24 -4.44 -3.83
N SER A 20 11.92 -4.60 -3.84
CA SER A 20 11.20 -5.58 -4.67
C SER A 20 11.03 -5.09 -6.11
N PRO A 21 10.69 -5.98 -7.07
CA PRO A 21 10.29 -5.56 -8.41
C PRO A 21 9.16 -4.54 -8.42
N MET A 22 8.19 -4.66 -7.51
CA MET A 22 7.09 -3.69 -7.37
C MET A 22 7.60 -2.32 -6.90
N ASP A 23 8.51 -2.27 -5.92
CA ASP A 23 9.10 -1.00 -5.46
C ASP A 23 9.83 -0.27 -6.60
N LEU A 24 10.57 -1.02 -7.42
CA LEU A 24 11.26 -0.46 -8.59
C LEU A 24 10.26 0.06 -9.63
N ALA A 25 9.15 -0.63 -9.87
CA ALA A 25 8.10 -0.14 -10.78
C ALA A 25 7.47 1.17 -10.28
N ILE A 26 7.21 1.29 -8.98
CA ILE A 26 6.65 2.50 -8.36
C ILE A 26 7.62 3.68 -8.50
N VAL A 27 8.89 3.48 -8.14
CA VAL A 27 9.91 4.54 -8.17
C VAL A 27 10.19 5.02 -9.60
N ASN A 28 10.11 4.13 -10.59
CA ASN A 28 10.29 4.49 -12.00
C ASN A 28 8.99 4.89 -12.72
N GLY A 29 7.84 4.94 -12.02
CA GLY A 29 6.56 5.33 -12.62
C GLY A 29 5.98 4.33 -13.63
N HIS A 30 6.40 3.06 -13.59
CA HIS A 30 5.93 2.01 -14.50
C HIS A 30 4.59 1.43 -14.01
N LEU A 31 3.51 2.21 -14.14
CA LEU A 31 2.17 1.87 -13.61
C LEU A 31 1.62 0.54 -14.12
N GLU A 32 1.84 0.22 -15.41
CA GLU A 32 1.42 -1.07 -15.98
C GLU A 32 2.05 -2.27 -15.28
N LEU A 33 3.33 -2.15 -14.88
CA LEU A 33 4.00 -3.20 -14.10
C LEU A 33 3.46 -3.27 -12.67
N VAL A 34 3.12 -2.14 -12.06
CA VAL A 34 2.47 -2.12 -10.74
C VAL A 34 1.15 -2.89 -10.80
N TYR A 35 0.32 -2.66 -11.81
CA TYR A 35 -0.94 -3.37 -11.98
C TYR A 35 -0.76 -4.86 -12.30
N PHE A 36 0.23 -5.19 -13.14
CA PHE A 36 0.61 -6.58 -13.39
C PHE A 36 0.99 -7.31 -12.09
N PHE A 37 1.80 -6.70 -11.23
CA PHE A 37 2.19 -7.30 -9.96
C PHE A 37 1.01 -7.45 -9.00
N LEU A 38 0.12 -6.45 -8.91
CA LEU A 38 -1.10 -6.55 -8.11
C LEU A 38 -2.03 -7.68 -8.59
N HIS A 39 -2.13 -7.89 -9.90
CA HIS A 39 -2.91 -8.98 -10.47
C HIS A 39 -2.30 -10.34 -10.14
N ALA A 40 -0.96 -10.43 -10.14
CA ALA A 40 -0.25 -11.66 -9.80
C ALA A 40 -0.36 -12.02 -8.30
N ASP A 41 -0.19 -11.04 -7.40
CA ASP A 41 -0.35 -11.23 -5.96
C ASP A 41 -0.66 -9.90 -5.24
N PRO A 42 -1.92 -9.70 -4.80
CA PRO A 42 -2.33 -8.56 -3.97
C PRO A 42 -1.50 -8.39 -2.69
N GLY A 43 -1.00 -9.48 -2.12
CA GLY A 43 -0.19 -9.48 -0.90
C GLY A 43 1.17 -8.80 -1.06
N LEU A 44 1.63 -8.56 -2.30
CA LEU A 44 2.86 -7.82 -2.56
C LEU A 44 2.81 -6.38 -2.03
N VAL A 45 1.62 -5.78 -1.90
CA VAL A 45 1.43 -4.44 -1.31
C VAL A 45 1.98 -4.34 0.12
N ARG A 46 2.04 -5.46 0.83
CA ARG A 46 2.51 -5.55 2.22
C ARG A 46 3.94 -6.07 2.35
N LEU A 47 4.62 -6.33 1.23
CA LEU A 47 5.99 -6.85 1.25
C LEU A 47 6.94 -5.81 1.84
N LYS A 48 7.67 -6.20 2.90
CA LYS A 48 8.60 -5.30 3.61
C LYS A 48 10.00 -5.34 3.00
N GLY A 49 10.41 -4.23 2.41
CA GLY A 49 11.73 -4.00 1.84
C GLY A 49 12.74 -3.44 2.83
N ARG A 50 13.42 -2.35 2.45
CA ARG A 50 14.42 -1.65 3.26
C ARG A 50 13.76 -0.95 4.45
N GLY A 51 14.29 -1.16 5.66
CA GLY A 51 13.76 -0.51 6.87
C GLY A 51 12.32 -0.89 7.23
N GLY A 52 11.77 -1.93 6.61
CA GLY A 52 10.38 -2.33 6.80
C GLY A 52 9.38 -1.52 5.97
N LEU A 53 9.84 -0.72 5.01
CA LEU A 53 8.97 -0.02 4.05
C LEU A 53 8.18 -1.02 3.21
N THR A 54 6.92 -0.69 2.97
CA THR A 54 6.05 -1.40 2.03
C THR A 54 5.81 -0.56 0.78
N PRO A 55 5.35 -1.16 -0.33
CA PRO A 55 4.90 -0.43 -1.52
C PRO A 55 3.96 0.75 -1.23
N LEU A 56 3.03 0.61 -0.27
CA LEU A 56 2.14 1.70 0.13
C LEU A 56 2.90 2.91 0.70
N HIS A 57 3.93 2.67 1.52
CA HIS A 57 4.79 3.75 2.04
C HIS A 57 5.54 4.47 0.91
N HIS A 58 6.02 3.73 -0.09
CA HIS A 58 6.68 4.31 -1.27
C HIS A 58 5.71 5.15 -2.11
N ALA A 59 4.50 4.66 -2.35
CA ALA A 59 3.47 5.40 -3.09
C ALA A 59 3.11 6.72 -2.39
N ALA A 60 2.91 6.69 -1.07
CA ALA A 60 2.65 7.89 -0.28
C ALA A 60 3.83 8.86 -0.31
N LYS A 61 5.06 8.40 -0.02
CA LYS A 61 6.25 9.27 0.00
C LYS A 61 6.50 9.99 -1.33
N ASN A 62 6.16 9.34 -2.45
CA ASN A 62 6.37 9.88 -3.78
C ASN A 62 5.19 10.75 -4.27
N GLY A 63 4.08 10.82 -3.52
CA GLY A 63 2.87 11.51 -3.97
C GLY A 63 2.13 10.79 -5.11
N ASN A 64 2.36 9.48 -5.30
CA ASN A 64 1.76 8.71 -6.39
C ASN A 64 0.31 8.33 -6.03
N ILE A 65 -0.61 9.29 -6.14
CA ILE A 65 -2.02 9.17 -5.71
C ILE A 65 -2.73 7.98 -6.37
N ASP A 66 -2.59 7.78 -7.68
CA ASP A 66 -3.28 6.69 -8.38
C ASP A 66 -2.85 5.31 -7.84
N VAL A 67 -1.54 5.13 -7.62
CA VAL A 67 -0.98 3.90 -7.05
C VAL A 67 -1.42 3.73 -5.61
N LEU A 68 -1.40 4.80 -4.81
CA LEU A 68 -1.84 4.79 -3.43
C LEU A 68 -3.29 4.32 -3.31
N VAL A 69 -4.19 4.92 -4.08
CA VAL A 69 -5.62 4.54 -4.09
C VAL A 69 -5.79 3.10 -4.56
N ARG A 70 -5.06 2.68 -5.60
CA ARG A 70 -5.13 1.30 -6.09
C ARG A 70 -4.71 0.29 -5.03
N PHE A 71 -3.65 0.57 -4.28
CA PHE A 71 -3.17 -0.29 -3.22
C PHE A 71 -4.17 -0.39 -2.07
N LEU A 72 -4.74 0.73 -1.64
CA LEU A 72 -5.77 0.74 -0.60
C LEU A 72 -7.01 -0.06 -1.01
N ILE A 73 -7.46 0.04 -2.26
CA ILE A 73 -8.57 -0.78 -2.78
C ILE A 73 -8.22 -2.26 -2.81
N THR A 74 -6.99 -2.59 -3.20
CA THR A 74 -6.55 -3.98 -3.41
C THR A 74 -6.25 -4.70 -2.08
N CYS A 75 -5.70 -3.98 -1.10
CA CYS A 75 -5.38 -4.48 0.23
C CYS A 75 -5.64 -3.37 1.26
N PRO A 76 -6.90 -3.21 1.73
CA PRO A 76 -7.27 -2.15 2.67
C PRO A 76 -6.45 -2.15 3.95
N GLU A 77 -6.14 -3.35 4.46
CA GLU A 77 -5.40 -3.54 5.71
C GLU A 77 -3.96 -3.02 5.60
N SER A 78 -3.43 -2.78 4.40
CA SER A 78 -2.07 -2.25 4.20
C SER A 78 -1.87 -0.86 4.81
N ILE A 79 -2.96 -0.11 5.06
CA ILE A 79 -2.91 1.17 5.76
C ILE A 79 -2.41 1.04 7.20
N GLU A 80 -2.55 -0.15 7.80
CA GLU A 80 -2.12 -0.46 9.16
C GLU A 80 -0.63 -0.88 9.24
N ASP A 81 0.03 -1.08 8.10
CA ASP A 81 1.45 -1.48 8.10
C ASP A 81 2.35 -0.38 8.65
N VAL A 82 3.33 -0.81 9.45
CA VAL A 82 4.38 0.06 9.99
C VAL A 82 5.77 -0.43 9.61
N THR A 83 6.70 0.51 9.46
CA THR A 83 8.13 0.24 9.28
C THR A 83 8.77 -0.33 10.56
N PHE A 84 10.05 -0.70 10.50
CA PHE A 84 10.77 -1.17 11.68
C PHE A 84 10.97 -0.08 12.75
N GLU A 85 10.81 1.19 12.37
CA GLU A 85 10.82 2.34 13.28
C GLU A 85 9.41 2.71 13.76
N GLY A 86 8.38 1.93 13.40
CA GLY A 86 7.00 2.23 13.77
C GLY A 86 6.34 3.36 12.96
N LYS A 87 6.97 3.82 11.87
CA LYS A 87 6.37 4.84 10.99
C LYS A 87 5.23 4.23 10.17
N THR A 88 4.10 4.92 10.13
CA THR A 88 2.93 4.63 9.29
C THR A 88 3.01 5.36 7.95
N VAL A 89 2.13 5.01 7.00
CA VAL A 89 1.96 5.72 5.71
C VAL A 89 1.77 7.23 5.87
N PHE A 90 1.11 7.69 6.93
CA PHE A 90 0.88 9.12 7.22
C PHE A 90 2.18 9.88 7.49
N HIS A 91 3.15 9.26 8.17
CA HIS A 91 4.45 9.89 8.43
C HIS A 91 5.17 10.21 7.12
N PHE A 92 5.05 9.33 6.12
CA PHE A 92 5.66 9.54 4.81
C PHE A 92 4.90 10.55 3.95
N ALA A 93 3.57 10.59 4.05
CA ALA A 93 2.78 11.63 3.41
C ALA A 93 3.18 13.04 3.90
N ALA A 94 3.49 13.18 5.20
CA ALA A 94 3.96 14.43 5.79
C ALA A 94 5.43 14.77 5.45
N GLU A 95 6.22 13.83 4.92
CA GLU A 95 7.59 14.07 4.43
C GLU A 95 7.61 14.63 2.99
N ILE A 96 6.46 14.70 2.30
CA ILE A 96 6.36 15.23 0.94
C ILE A 96 6.66 16.73 0.96
N LYS A 97 7.56 17.17 0.08
CA LYS A 97 7.99 18.58 0.00
C LYS A 97 6.91 19.52 -0.54
N ASP A 98 6.11 19.03 -1.48
CA ASP A 98 4.99 19.80 -2.05
C ASP A 98 3.80 19.73 -1.07
N GLU A 99 3.50 20.86 -0.43
CA GLU A 99 2.46 20.93 0.61
C GLU A 99 1.06 20.60 0.08
N THR A 100 0.77 20.93 -1.19
CA THR A 100 -0.52 20.62 -1.82
C THR A 100 -0.68 19.12 -2.00
N THR A 101 0.35 18.47 -2.54
CA THR A 101 0.42 17.02 -2.73
C THR A 101 0.40 16.29 -1.38
N SER A 102 1.10 16.83 -0.36
CA SER A 102 1.07 16.29 1.00
C SER A 102 -0.34 16.32 1.58
N ALA A 103 -1.01 17.47 1.51
CA ALA A 103 -2.38 17.62 1.98
C ALA A 103 -3.32 16.65 1.26
N GLU A 104 -3.24 16.55 -0.07
CA GLU A 104 -4.09 15.67 -0.87
C GLU A 104 -3.89 14.18 -0.50
N VAL A 105 -2.64 13.72 -0.36
CA VAL A 105 -2.35 12.35 0.08
C VAL A 105 -2.90 12.09 1.48
N ILE A 106 -2.73 13.03 2.40
CA ILE A 106 -3.25 12.91 3.78
C ILE A 106 -4.79 12.87 3.77
N GLU A 107 -5.45 13.72 3.00
CA GLU A 107 -6.91 13.74 2.87
C GLU A 107 -7.45 12.41 2.33
N ILE A 108 -6.79 11.82 1.32
CA ILE A 108 -7.15 10.51 0.79
C ILE A 108 -7.04 9.44 1.88
N LEU A 109 -5.94 9.42 2.63
CA LEU A 109 -5.69 8.43 3.69
C LEU A 109 -6.68 8.59 4.86
N VAL A 110 -6.95 9.81 5.31
CA VAL A 110 -7.94 10.09 6.36
C VAL A 110 -9.35 9.74 5.88
N GLY A 111 -9.68 10.08 4.63
CA GLY A 111 -10.94 9.72 4.00
C GLY A 111 -11.13 8.21 3.89
N TRP A 112 -10.05 7.46 3.61
CA TRP A 112 -10.07 6.01 3.59
C TRP A 112 -10.42 5.42 4.96
N LEU A 113 -9.72 5.82 6.01
CA LEU A 113 -10.00 5.37 7.38
C LEU A 113 -11.43 5.70 7.80
N SER A 114 -11.88 6.93 7.54
CA SER A 114 -13.23 7.37 7.91
C SER A 114 -14.32 6.49 7.28
N ARG A 115 -14.12 6.08 6.02
CA ARG A 115 -15.02 5.15 5.33
C ARG A 115 -14.96 3.74 5.90
N GLU A 116 -13.76 3.23 6.20
CA GLU A 116 -13.59 1.89 6.75
C GLU A 116 -14.19 1.76 8.17
N PHE A 117 -14.06 2.79 9.01
CA PHE A 117 -14.70 2.82 10.32
C PHE A 117 -16.23 2.88 10.21
N ALA A 118 -16.76 3.64 9.23
CA ALA A 118 -18.19 3.68 8.98
C ALA A 118 -18.75 2.31 8.55
N THR A 119 -18.06 1.58 7.67
CA THR A 119 -18.49 0.25 7.23
C THR A 119 -18.41 -0.78 8.34
N LYS A 120 -17.32 -0.82 9.13
CA LYS A 120 -17.19 -1.73 10.29
C LYS A 120 -18.29 -1.49 11.34
N THR A 121 -18.69 -0.24 11.55
CA THR A 121 -19.76 0.11 12.50
C THR A 121 -21.17 -0.26 12.00
N LEU A 122 -21.40 -0.20 10.68
CA LEU A 122 -22.69 -0.58 10.06
C LEU A 122 -22.91 -2.09 10.07
N ILE A 123 -21.88 -2.89 9.79
CA ILE A 123 -21.98 -4.36 9.75
C ILE A 123 -22.16 -4.93 11.18
N GLY A 124 -21.62 -4.26 12.20
CA GLY A 124 -21.81 -4.62 13.61
C GLY A 124 -23.23 -4.43 14.17
N LYS A 125 -24.13 -3.75 13.44
CA LYS A 125 -25.54 -3.58 13.85
C LYS A 125 -26.50 -4.66 13.32
N HIS A 126 -26.05 -5.55 12.43
CA HIS A 126 -26.92 -6.58 11.83
C HIS A 126 -26.86 -7.97 12.49
N PHE A 127 -26.09 -8.15 13.57
CA PHE A 127 -26.11 -9.35 14.41
C PHE A 127 -26.46 -9.00 15.87
N ARG A 128 -27.69 -8.53 16.07
CA ARG A 128 -28.38 -8.60 17.37
C ARG A 128 -29.84 -8.97 17.11
N ILE A 129 -30.08 -10.26 16.94
CA ILE A 129 -31.33 -10.95 17.28
C ILE A 129 -30.96 -12.30 17.89
#